data_AF-A0A0D2P2I0-F1
#
_entry.id   AF-A0A0D2P2I0-F1
#
_cell.length_a   1.000
_cell.length_b   1.000
_cell.length_c   1.000
_cell.angle_alpha   90.00
_cell.angle_beta   90.00
_cell.angle_gamma   90.00
#
_symmetry.space_group_name_H-M   'P 1'
#
loop_
_entity.id
_entity.type
_entity.pdbx_description
1 polymer ?
#
loop_
_entity_poly.entity_id
_entity_poly.type
_entity_poly.pdbx_seq_one_letter_code
_entity_poly.pdbx_strand_id
1 'polypeptide(L)'
;MIETLEEKLGVKFPPGDTLHTDETNKFLRALCVKHNVDCSEPRTNARMLDKLVGEYIEPLCVSPAFIVGHPQVMSPLAKWHRSRPGLCERFEGFMCGKEFCNAYTELNDPFEQRLRFEEQVHCSQLSYFYWRR
;
A
#
# COMPACT_ATOMS: atom_id res chain seq x y z
N MET A 1 -4.32 4.48 7.76
CA MET A 1 -3.74 3.18 7.34
C MET A 1 -2.51 2.89 8.18
N ILE A 2 -1.44 3.67 8.05
CA ILE A 2 -0.19 3.41 8.78
C ILE A 2 -0.36 3.52 10.31
N GLU A 3 -0.98 4.59 10.81
CA GLU A 3 -1.20 4.76 12.26
C GLU A 3 -2.03 3.63 12.88
N THR A 4 -3.11 3.21 12.21
CA THR A 4 -3.93 2.09 12.66
C THR A 4 -3.20 0.75 12.60
N LEU A 5 -2.32 0.55 11.61
CA LEU A 5 -1.43 -0.60 11.57
C LEU A 5 -0.40 -0.55 12.71
N GLU A 6 0.19 0.61 13.00
CA GLU A 6 1.14 0.81 14.09
C GLU A 6 0.52 0.45 15.45
N GLU A 7 -0.70 0.91 15.71
CA GLU A 7 -1.44 0.61 16.93
C GLU A 7 -1.74 -0.89 17.07
N LYS A 8 -2.13 -1.56 15.97
CA LYS A 8 -2.52 -2.98 15.99
C LYS A 8 -1.33 -3.92 16.06
N LEU A 9 -0.23 -3.56 15.39
CA LEU A 9 0.98 -4.38 15.35
C LEU A 9 1.91 -4.05 16.53
N GLY A 10 1.72 -2.91 17.19
CA GLY A 10 2.58 -2.46 18.29
C GLY A 10 4.00 -2.12 17.82
N VAL A 11 4.16 -1.78 16.54
CA VAL A 11 5.47 -1.47 15.92
C VAL A 11 5.35 -0.15 15.19
N LYS A 12 6.37 0.71 15.32
CA LYS A 12 6.47 1.95 14.55
C LYS A 12 6.91 1.63 13.13
N PHE A 13 6.15 2.09 12.14
CA PHE A 13 6.51 1.97 10.73
C PHE A 13 7.51 3.07 10.37
N PRO A 14 8.46 2.77 9.46
CA PRO A 14 9.38 3.80 8.97
C PRO A 14 8.62 4.85 8.12
N PRO A 15 9.20 6.06 7.93
CA PRO A 15 8.54 7.17 7.25
C PRO A 15 8.06 6.81 5.84
N GLY A 16 6.98 7.46 5.40
CA GLY A 16 6.36 7.22 4.09
C GLY A 16 7.34 7.21 2.91
N ASP A 17 8.33 8.10 2.94
CA ASP A 17 9.38 8.20 1.91
C ASP A 17 10.29 6.98 1.81
N THR A 18 10.44 6.21 2.87
CA THR A 18 11.29 5.00 2.91
C THR A 18 10.51 3.73 2.57
N LEU A 19 9.21 3.82 2.30
CA LEU A 19 8.39 2.66 1.94
C LEU A 19 8.80 1.99 0.61
N HIS A 20 9.66 2.63 -0.17
CA HIS A 20 10.21 2.10 -1.42
C HIS A 20 11.53 1.31 -1.23
N THR A 21 12.19 1.37 -0.06
CA THR A 21 13.53 0.76 0.12
C THR A 21 13.49 -0.75 0.40
N ASP A 22 14.59 -1.43 0.07
CA ASP A 22 14.78 -2.87 0.35
C ASP A 22 14.87 -3.17 1.86
N GLU A 23 15.31 -2.20 2.66
CA GLU A 23 15.30 -2.28 4.13
C GLU A 23 13.86 -2.41 4.66
N THR A 24 12.95 -1.59 4.14
CA THR A 24 11.53 -1.67 4.49
C THR A 24 10.91 -2.96 3.97
N ASN A 25 11.34 -3.50 2.83
CA ASN A 25 10.89 -4.82 2.35
C ASN A 25 11.25 -5.92 3.36
N LYS A 26 12.49 -5.93 3.86
CA LYS A 26 12.95 -6.90 4.87
C LYS A 26 12.17 -6.76 6.18
N PHE A 27 11.92 -5.53 6.61
CA PHE A 27 11.11 -5.25 7.80
C PHE A 27 9.67 -5.76 7.64
N LEU A 28 9.00 -5.44 6.52
CA LEU A 28 7.64 -5.90 6.23
C LEU A 28 7.59 -7.43 6.13
N ARG A 29 8.58 -8.07 5.52
CA ARG A 29 8.68 -9.54 5.47
C ARG A 29 8.79 -10.15 6.86
N ALA A 30 9.67 -9.62 7.71
CA ALA A 30 9.81 -10.11 9.08
C ALA A 30 8.51 -9.96 9.86
N LEU A 31 7.79 -8.86 9.63
CA LEU A 31 6.50 -8.58 10.25
C LEU A 31 5.42 -9.54 9.73
N CYS A 32 5.31 -9.78 8.43
CA CYS A 32 4.39 -10.77 7.85
C CYS A 32 4.66 -12.18 8.42
N VAL A 33 5.92 -12.59 8.56
CA VAL A 33 6.29 -13.89 9.15
C VAL A 33 5.88 -13.96 10.63
N LYS A 34 6.17 -12.91 11.41
CA LYS A 34 5.81 -12.85 12.84
C LYS A 34 4.30 -12.94 13.06
N HIS A 35 3.53 -12.35 12.14
CA HIS A 35 2.07 -12.28 12.21
C HIS A 35 1.36 -13.38 11.41
N ASN A 36 2.12 -14.32 10.84
CA ASN A 36 1.64 -15.45 10.04
C ASN A 36 0.72 -15.04 8.87
N VAL A 37 1.04 -13.91 8.23
CA VAL A 37 0.32 -13.40 7.06
C VAL A 37 0.93 -14.02 5.80
N ASP A 38 0.14 -14.83 5.10
CA ASP A 38 0.60 -15.55 3.91
C ASP A 38 0.62 -14.62 2.68
N CYS A 39 1.81 -14.39 2.14
CA CYS A 39 2.04 -13.55 0.96
C CYS A 39 2.70 -14.39 -0.15
N SER A 40 1.91 -14.73 -1.18
CA SER A 40 2.40 -15.39 -2.39
C SER A 40 3.40 -14.51 -3.15
N GLU A 41 4.36 -15.14 -3.83
CA GLU A 41 5.32 -14.41 -4.66
C GLU A 41 4.61 -13.67 -5.80
N PRO A 42 5.06 -12.47 -6.22
CA PRO A 42 6.14 -11.63 -5.69
C PRO A 42 5.77 -10.86 -4.41
N ARG A 43 6.68 -10.84 -3.42
CA ARG A 43 6.56 -10.11 -2.14
C ARG A 43 7.01 -8.66 -2.26
N THR A 44 6.24 -7.86 -3.00
CA THR A 44 6.45 -6.40 -3.10
C THR A 44 5.94 -5.69 -1.85
N ASN A 45 6.49 -4.51 -1.53
CA ASN A 45 6.06 -3.72 -0.36
C ASN A 45 4.56 -3.41 -0.42
N ALA A 46 4.05 -3.10 -1.61
CA ALA A 46 2.63 -2.88 -1.86
C ALA A 46 1.76 -4.10 -1.48
N ARG A 47 2.09 -5.30 -1.97
CA ARG A 47 1.29 -6.51 -1.68
C ARG A 47 1.34 -6.94 -0.22
N MET A 48 2.49 -6.79 0.45
CA MET A 48 2.61 -7.13 1.87
C MET A 48 1.77 -6.22 2.75
N LEU A 49 1.79 -4.91 2.46
CA LEU A 49 0.98 -3.95 3.20
C LEU A 49 -0.52 -4.13 2.93
N ASP A 50 -0.92 -4.40 1.68
CA ASP A 50 -2.30 -4.75 1.31
C ASP A 50 -2.81 -5.93 2.14
N LYS A 51 -2.02 -7.01 2.23
CA LYS A 51 -2.34 -8.17 3.07
C LYS A 51 -2.42 -7.87 4.56
N LEU A 52 -1.56 -7.00 5.08
CA LEU A 52 -1.63 -6.58 6.48
C LEU A 52 -2.91 -5.77 6.75
N VAL A 53 -3.35 -4.93 5.82
CA VAL A 53 -4.63 -4.21 5.94
C VAL A 53 -5.82 -5.17 5.86
N GLY A 54 -5.78 -6.12 4.93
CA GLY A 54 -6.76 -7.19 4.80
C GLY A 54 -7.00 -7.93 6.11
N GLU A 55 -5.92 -8.29 6.80
CA GLU A 55 -6.04 -9.16 7.98
C GLU A 55 -6.29 -8.39 9.27
N TYR A 56 -5.80 -7.15 9.38
CA TYR A 56 -5.87 -6.37 10.63
C TYR A 56 -6.89 -5.24 10.63
N ILE A 57 -7.23 -4.67 9.47
CA ILE A 57 -8.10 -3.49 9.37
C ILE A 57 -9.46 -3.85 8.79
N GLU A 58 -9.54 -4.61 7.69
CA GLU A 58 -10.83 -4.96 7.07
C GLU A 58 -11.84 -5.62 8.04
N PRO A 59 -11.45 -6.54 8.94
CA PRO A 59 -12.39 -7.19 9.87
C PRO A 59 -12.94 -6.23 10.93
N LEU A 60 -12.27 -5.10 11.17
CA LEU A 60 -12.71 -4.07 12.12
C LEU A 60 -13.77 -3.15 11.50
N CYS A 61 -13.81 -3.06 10.16
CA CYS A 61 -14.71 -2.20 9.41
C CYS A 61 -16.12 -2.81 9.24
N VAL A 62 -16.79 -3.07 10.38
CA VAL A 62 -18.20 -3.50 10.40
C VAL A 62 -19.13 -2.33 10.05
N SER A 63 -18.82 -1.15 10.60
CA SER A 63 -19.48 0.11 10.26
C SER A 63 -18.76 0.80 9.09
N PRO A 64 -19.42 1.72 8.35
CA PRO A 64 -18.77 2.44 7.26
C PRO A 64 -17.55 3.20 7.78
N ALA A 65 -16.37 2.76 7.36
CA ALA A 65 -15.09 3.32 7.77
C ALA A 65 -14.27 3.72 6.54
N PHE A 66 -13.51 4.80 6.67
CA PHE A 66 -12.63 5.28 5.62
C PHE A 66 -11.18 5.02 6.00
N ILE A 67 -10.49 4.21 5.21
CA ILE A 67 -9.05 4.00 5.33
C ILE A 67 -8.36 5.10 4.52
N VAL A 68 -7.55 5.93 5.19
CA VAL A 68 -6.80 7.02 4.58
C VAL A 68 -5.30 6.86 4.77
N GLY A 69 -4.50 7.58 3.97
CA GLY A 69 -3.05 7.65 4.12
C GLY A 69 -2.35 6.45 3.49
N HIS A 70 -2.71 6.14 2.25
CA HIS A 70 -2.08 5.08 1.47
C HIS A 70 -0.66 5.50 1.04
N PRO A 71 0.30 4.57 1.01
CA PRO A 71 1.61 4.81 0.44
C PRO A 71 1.55 5.15 -1.04
N GLN A 72 2.41 6.06 -1.49
CA GLN A 72 2.46 6.44 -2.90
C GLN A 72 2.89 5.26 -3.81
N VAL A 73 3.69 4.32 -3.30
CA VAL A 73 4.09 3.06 -3.97
C VAL A 73 2.89 2.28 -4.53
N MET A 74 1.75 2.34 -3.86
CA MET A 74 0.56 1.56 -4.21
C MET A 74 -0.38 2.27 -5.16
N SER A 75 -0.20 3.57 -5.36
CA SER A 75 -1.20 4.41 -6.00
C SER A 75 -0.52 5.35 -6.98
N PRO A 76 -0.11 4.83 -8.16
CA PRO A 76 0.64 5.59 -9.16
C PRO A 76 -0.15 6.76 -9.75
N LEU A 77 -1.48 6.69 -9.69
CA LEU A 77 -2.40 7.73 -10.19
C LEU A 77 -2.81 8.74 -9.11
N ALA A 78 -2.52 8.47 -7.84
CA ALA A 78 -2.93 9.32 -6.75
C ALA A 78 -1.89 10.43 -6.50
N LYS A 79 -2.38 11.64 -6.29
CA LYS A 79 -1.55 12.80 -5.95
C LYS A 79 -0.89 12.61 -4.57
N TRP A 80 0.34 13.11 -4.44
CA TRP A 80 1.05 13.10 -3.17
C TRP A 80 0.31 13.90 -2.11
N HIS A 81 0.46 13.48 -0.86
CA HIS A 81 -0.15 14.13 0.29
C HIS A 81 0.57 15.45 0.61
N ARG A 82 -0.20 16.54 0.79
CA ARG A 82 0.36 17.89 1.00
C ARG A 82 1.23 18.03 2.24
N SER A 83 0.89 17.29 3.31
CA SER A 83 1.54 17.39 4.62
C SER A 83 2.32 16.14 5.06
N ARG A 84 2.23 15.03 4.30
CA ARG A 84 2.81 13.73 4.68
C ARG A 84 3.61 13.17 3.51
N PRO A 85 4.92 13.45 3.43
CA PRO A 85 5.73 12.99 2.31
C PRO A 85 5.75 11.44 2.23
N GLY A 86 5.74 10.92 1.00
CA GLY A 86 5.63 9.48 0.70
C GLY A 86 4.23 8.86 0.78
N LEU A 87 3.20 9.61 1.20
CA LEU A 87 1.79 9.18 1.16
C LEU A 87 1.05 9.86 0.02
N CYS A 88 -0.12 9.31 -0.34
CA CYS A 88 -1.03 9.90 -1.30
C CYS A 88 -2.38 10.26 -0.67
N GLU A 89 -3.06 11.23 -1.27
CA GLU A 89 -4.43 11.62 -0.88
C GLU A 89 -5.44 10.61 -1.45
N ARG A 90 -5.43 9.38 -0.93
CA ARG A 90 -6.35 8.30 -1.30
C ARG A 90 -7.11 7.80 -0.08
N PHE A 91 -8.41 7.58 -0.27
CA PHE A 91 -9.26 6.90 0.69
C PHE A 91 -9.99 5.71 0.07
N GLU A 92 -10.13 4.68 0.88
CA GLU A 92 -10.94 3.49 0.57
C GLU A 92 -12.06 3.40 1.60
N GLY A 93 -13.29 3.29 1.14
CA GLY A 93 -14.47 3.07 1.96
C GLY A 93 -14.69 1.58 2.16
N PHE A 94 -14.74 1.14 3.42
CA PHE A 94 -15.04 -0.23 3.80
C PHE A 94 -16.35 -0.30 4.59
N MET A 95 -17.17 -1.31 4.28
CA MET A 95 -18.42 -1.61 4.98
C MET A 95 -18.65 -3.12 4.98
N CYS A 96 -19.01 -3.68 6.14
CA CYS A 96 -19.22 -5.13 6.32
C CYS A 96 -18.01 -5.97 5.86
N GLY A 97 -16.79 -5.48 6.08
CA GLY A 97 -15.55 -6.15 5.65
C GLY A 97 -15.37 -6.22 4.13
N LYS A 98 -16.03 -5.34 3.36
CA LYS A 98 -15.85 -5.22 1.91
C LYS A 98 -15.59 -3.78 1.53
N GLU A 99 -14.68 -3.59 0.57
CA GLU A 99 -14.47 -2.31 -0.09
C GLU A 99 -15.72 -1.95 -0.92
N PHE A 100 -16.25 -0.75 -0.71
CA PHE A 100 -17.39 -0.23 -1.50
C PHE A 100 -17.03 1.03 -2.29
N CYS A 101 -15.93 1.72 -1.95
CA CYS A 101 -15.53 2.95 -2.60
C CYS A 101 -14.01 3.09 -2.60
N ASN A 102 -13.47 3.57 -3.69
CA ASN A 102 -12.08 3.99 -3.82
C ASN A 102 -12.08 5.37 -4.45
N ALA A 103 -11.41 6.31 -3.81
CA ALA A 103 -11.31 7.66 -4.30
C ALA A 103 -9.97 8.25 -3.92
N TYR A 104 -9.43 9.07 -4.81
CA TYR A 104 -8.15 9.71 -4.63
C TYR A 104 -8.15 11.07 -5.30
N THR A 105 -7.32 11.98 -4.79
CA THR A 105 -7.02 13.22 -5.52
C THR A 105 -6.21 12.85 -6.75
N GLU A 106 -6.77 13.11 -7.92
CA GLU A 106 -6.14 12.81 -9.20
C GLU A 106 -4.79 13.51 -9.35
N LEU A 107 -3.78 12.76 -9.80
CA LEU A 107 -2.51 13.31 -10.21
C LEU A 107 -2.71 14.10 -11.50
N ASN A 108 -2.52 15.42 -11.41
CA ASN A 108 -2.73 16.35 -12.53
C ASN A 108 -1.41 16.82 -13.19
N ASP A 109 -0.27 16.26 -12.80
CA ASP A 109 1.04 16.56 -13.38
C ASP A 109 1.38 15.51 -14.47
N PRO A 110 1.50 15.92 -15.75
CA PRO A 110 1.72 14.99 -16.86
C PRO A 110 3.13 14.37 -16.85
N PHE A 111 4.13 15.04 -16.29
CA PHE A 111 5.50 14.52 -16.23
C PHE A 111 5.63 13.45 -15.15
N GLU A 112 5.08 13.72 -13.95
CA GLU A 112 5.03 12.73 -12.88
C GLU A 112 4.19 11.52 -13.30
N GLN A 113 3.02 11.73 -13.91
CA GLN A 113 2.16 10.64 -14.35
C GLN A 113 2.87 9.73 -15.36
N ARG A 114 3.63 10.30 -16.29
CA ARG A 114 4.44 9.53 -17.24
C ARG A 114 5.51 8.70 -16.53
N LEU A 115 6.24 9.28 -15.58
CA LEU A 115 7.26 8.57 -14.81
C LEU A 115 6.66 7.35 -14.10
N ARG A 116 5.49 7.51 -13.48
CA ARG A 116 4.79 6.40 -12.80
C ARG A 116 4.30 5.33 -13.76
N PHE A 117 3.87 5.70 -14.97
CA PHE A 117 3.56 4.71 -16.00
C PHE A 117 4.79 3.92 -16.44
N GLU A 118 5.94 4.57 -16.60
CA GLU A 118 7.21 3.90 -16.94
C GLU A 118 7.62 2.90 -15.84
N GLU A 119 7.49 3.28 -14.56
CA GLU A 119 7.72 2.39 -13.42
C GLU A 119 6.76 1.19 -13.37
N GLN A 120 5.47 1.44 -13.63
CA GLN A 120 4.44 0.40 -13.64
C GLN A 120 4.66 -0.60 -14.78
N VAL A 121 5.05 -0.14 -15.96
CA VAL A 121 5.40 -0.99 -17.11
C VAL A 121 6.62 -1.85 -16.77
N HIS A 122 7.65 -1.28 -16.14
CA HIS A 122 8.82 -2.02 -15.71
C HIS A 122 8.45 -3.13 -14.71
N CYS A 123 7.62 -2.81 -13.71
CA CYS A 123 7.15 -3.77 -12.72
C CYS A 123 6.25 -4.86 -13.33
N SER A 124 5.41 -4.52 -14.31
CA SER A 124 4.52 -5.47 -15.00
C SER A 124 5.28 -6.42 -15.94
N GLN A 125 6.37 -5.98 -16.56
CA GLN A 125 7.21 -6.83 -17.39
C GLN A 125 7.95 -7.89 -16.55
N LEU A 126 8.41 -7.50 -15.35
CA LEU A 126 9.02 -8.41 -14.38
C LEU A 126 8.03 -9.47 -13.87
N SER A 127 6.78 -9.09 -13.59
CA SER A 127 5.75 -10.04 -13.14
C SER A 127 5.34 -11.03 -14.24
N TYR A 128 5.22 -10.57 -15.50
CA TYR A 128 4.96 -11.42 -16.66
C TYR A 128 6.06 -12.46 -16.89
N PHE A 129 7.32 -12.10 -16.63
CA PHE A 129 8.45 -13.02 -16.77
C PHE A 129 8.44 -14.11 -15.68
N TYR A 130 8.00 -13.76 -14.47
CA TYR A 130 7.82 -14.71 -13.36
C TYR A 130 6.66 -15.68 -13.58
N TRP A 131 5.54 -15.23 -14.16
CA TRP A 131 4.37 -16.07 -14.43
C TRP A 131 4.55 -17.05 -15.61
N ARG A 132 5.62 -16.87 -16.41
CA ARG A 132 5.95 -17.73 -17.55
C ARG A 132 7.00 -18.81 -17.24
N ARG A 133 7.52 -18.86 -16.01
CA ARG A 133 8.38 -19.94 -15.50
C ARG A 133 7.58 -20.88 -14.62
#